data_AF-A0A3N5FBR5-F1
#
_entry.id   AF-A0A3N5FBR5-F1
#
_cell.length_a   1.000
_cell.length_b   1.000
_cell.length_c   1.000
_cell.angle_alpha   90.00
_cell.angle_beta   90.00
_cell.angle_gamma   90.00
#
_symmetry.space_group_name_H-M   'P 1'
#
loop_
_entity.id
_entity.type
_entity.pdbx_description
1 polymer ?
#
loop_
_entity_poly.entity_id
_entity_poly.type
_entity_poly.pdbx_seq_one_letter_code
_entity_poly.pdbx_strand_id
1 'polypeptide(L)'
;MLLLAIVIAAFGALTATALADVGYLGIVLPHFQSAGGLQVLVDLVIALTLVMAWMVADARRSGRNPWPWVALTLLAGSFGPLGYLLTGALRERRAAAGRLPAGAR
;
A
#
# COMPACT_ATOMS: atom_id res chain seq x y z
N MET A 1 -4.31 -13.16 2.18
CA MET A 1 -4.24 -12.89 0.73
C MET A 1 -5.55 -12.42 0.15
N LEU A 2 -6.64 -13.19 0.28
CA LEU A 2 -7.96 -12.79 -0.22
C LEU A 2 -8.40 -11.43 0.32
N LEU A 3 -8.28 -11.23 1.65
CA LEU A 3 -8.56 -9.94 2.28
C LEU A 3 -7.78 -8.78 1.66
N LEU A 4 -6.46 -8.94 1.46
CA LEU A 4 -5.62 -7.88 0.89
C LEU A 4 -6.02 -7.55 -0.56
N ALA A 5 -6.36 -8.56 -1.36
CA ALA A 5 -6.85 -8.35 -2.72
C ALA A 5 -8.20 -7.62 -2.73
N ILE A 6 -9.12 -7.98 -1.82
CA ILE A 6 -10.40 -7.30 -1.66
C ILE A 6 -10.20 -5.84 -1.25
N VAL A 7 -9.33 -5.58 -0.28
CA VAL A 7 -9.02 -4.20 0.17
C VAL A 7 -8.44 -3.38 -0.97
N ILE A 8 -7.48 -3.92 -1.73
CA ILE A 8 -6.90 -3.24 -2.90
C ILE A 8 -7.97 -2.93 -3.96
N ALA A 9 -8.84 -3.90 -4.26
CA ALA A 9 -9.89 -3.72 -5.26
C ALA A 9 -10.92 -2.67 -4.81
N ALA A 10 -11.39 -2.75 -3.57
CA ALA A 10 -12.36 -1.82 -3.01
C ALA A 10 -11.79 -0.40 -2.90
N PHE A 11 -10.56 -0.26 -2.38
CA PHE A 11 -9.90 1.03 -2.28
C PHE A 11 -9.54 1.60 -3.65
N GLY A 12 -9.15 0.74 -4.60
CA GLY A 12 -8.96 1.09 -6.01
C GLY A 12 -10.22 1.66 -6.65
N ALA A 13 -11.37 0.98 -6.48
CA ALA A 13 -12.66 1.45 -6.97
C ALA A 13 -13.03 2.81 -6.36
N LEU A 14 -12.91 2.94 -5.03
CA LEU A 14 -13.17 4.20 -4.33
C LEU A 14 -12.28 5.34 -4.85
N THR A 15 -10.99 5.07 -5.04
CA THR A 15 -10.02 6.07 -5.54
C THR A 15 -10.36 6.47 -6.98
N ALA A 16 -10.72 5.51 -7.84
CA ALA A 16 -11.10 5.80 -9.22
C ALA A 16 -12.37 6.67 -9.29
N THR A 17 -13.38 6.36 -8.47
CA THR A 17 -14.59 7.19 -8.36
C THR A 17 -14.27 8.60 -7.88
N ALA A 18 -13.46 8.75 -6.83
CA ALA A 18 -13.06 10.07 -6.32
C ALA A 18 -12.25 10.86 -7.36
N LEU A 19 -11.33 10.22 -8.08
CA LEU A 19 -10.57 10.86 -9.14
C LEU A 19 -11.46 11.32 -10.31
N ALA A 20 -12.50 10.55 -10.66
CA ALA A 20 -13.44 10.93 -11.70
C ALA A 20 -14.33 12.13 -11.29
N ASP A 21 -14.63 12.25 -9.99
CA ASP A 21 -15.51 13.29 -9.45
C ASP A 21 -14.76 14.61 -9.19
N VAL A 22 -13.66 14.56 -8.42
CA VAL A 22 -12.97 15.77 -7.94
C VAL A 22 -11.54 15.93 -8.47
N GLY A 23 -11.04 14.96 -9.25
CA GLY A 23 -9.66 14.94 -9.71
C GLY A 23 -8.65 14.74 -8.57
N TYR A 24 -7.37 14.65 -8.91
CA TYR A 24 -6.32 14.37 -7.91
C TYR A 24 -6.20 15.46 -6.83
N LEU A 25 -6.18 16.72 -7.24
CA LEU A 25 -6.07 17.83 -6.29
C LEU A 25 -7.34 18.01 -5.46
N GLY A 26 -8.52 17.72 -6.01
CA GLY A 26 -9.78 17.82 -5.29
C GLY A 26 -9.94 16.79 -4.17
N ILE A 27 -9.16 15.70 -4.17
CA ILE A 27 -9.07 14.77 -3.03
C ILE A 27 -8.32 15.42 -1.85
N VAL A 28 -7.29 16.21 -2.12
CA VAL A 28 -6.36 16.72 -1.10
C VAL A 28 -6.78 18.08 -0.56
N LEU A 29 -7.24 18.98 -1.45
CA LEU A 29 -7.52 20.37 -1.11
C LEU A 29 -8.57 20.59 0.00
N PRO A 30 -9.65 19.78 0.09
CA PRO A 30 -10.65 19.92 1.16
C PRO A 30 -10.08 19.76 2.57
N HIS A 31 -8.98 19.01 2.72
CA HIS A 31 -8.33 18.83 4.02
C HIS A 31 -7.73 20.11 4.60
N PHE A 32 -7.52 21.15 3.79
CA PHE A 32 -7.02 22.45 4.25
C PHE A 32 -8.13 23.41 4.71
N GLN A 33 -9.40 23.04 4.56
CA GLN A 33 -10.54 23.92 4.84
C GLN A 33 -10.99 23.89 6.30
N SER A 34 -10.47 22.97 7.11
CA SER A 34 -10.82 22.86 8.54
C SER A 34 -9.68 22.25 9.36
N ALA A 35 -9.66 22.55 10.66
CA ALA A 35 -8.70 21.95 11.58
C ALA A 35 -8.82 20.42 11.63
N GLY A 36 -10.06 19.88 11.58
CA GLY A 36 -10.30 18.44 11.53
C GLY A 36 -9.77 17.78 10.25
N GLY A 37 -10.01 18.42 9.10
CA GLY A 37 -9.45 17.97 7.82
C GLY A 37 -7.93 17.95 7.82
N LEU A 38 -7.31 18.99 8.39
CA LEU A 38 -5.86 19.12 8.48
C LEU A 38 -5.28 18.07 9.42
N GLN A 39 -5.93 17.81 10.56
CA GLN A 39 -5.53 16.77 11.50
C GLN A 39 -5.49 15.39 10.82
N VAL A 40 -6.51 15.05 10.03
CA VAL A 40 -6.56 13.78 9.27
C VAL A 40 -5.43 13.70 8.24
N LEU A 41 -5.15 14.79 7.52
CA LEU A 41 -4.06 14.84 6.55
C LEU A 41 -2.68 14.67 7.22
N VAL A 42 -2.47 15.33 8.35
CA VAL A 42 -1.22 15.21 9.12
C VAL A 42 -1.04 13.80 9.66
N ASP A 43 -2.10 13.20 10.21
CA ASP A 43 -2.08 11.81 10.68
C ASP A 43 -1.73 10.85 9.53
N LEU A 44 -2.34 11.03 8.35
CA LEU A 44 -2.02 10.26 7.16
C LEU A 44 -0.53 10.39 6.76
N VAL A 45 0.01 11.60 6.73
CA VAL A 45 1.44 11.83 6.41
C VAL A 45 2.35 11.13 7.40
N ILE A 46 2.05 11.21 8.71
CA ILE A 46 2.81 10.52 9.75
C ILE A 46 2.73 9.00 9.57
N ALA A 47 1.52 8.46 9.40
CA ALA A 47 1.31 7.03 9.20
C ALA A 47 2.07 6.50 7.96
N LEU A 48 1.99 7.20 6.82
CA LEU A 48 2.72 6.81 5.61
C LEU A 48 4.23 6.90 5.80
N THR A 49 4.73 7.91 6.52
CA THR A 49 6.16 8.05 6.84
C THR A 49 6.66 6.87 7.67
N LEU A 50 5.93 6.52 8.72
CA LEU A 50 6.25 5.39 9.59
C LEU A 50 6.22 4.06 8.81
N VAL A 51 5.19 3.86 7.98
CA VAL A 51 5.07 2.65 7.16
C VAL A 51 6.17 2.56 6.11
N MET A 52 6.54 3.66 5.45
CA MET A 52 7.68 3.67 4.52
C MET A 52 8.99 3.34 5.24
N ALA A 53 9.23 3.88 6.44
CA ALA A 53 10.41 3.55 7.23
C ALA A 53 10.46 2.06 7.57
N TRP A 54 9.32 1.48 8.00
CA TRP A 54 9.18 0.04 8.21
C TRP A 54 9.43 -0.76 6.93
N MET A 55 8.82 -0.38 5.80
CA MET A 55 8.99 -1.05 4.51
C MET A 55 10.46 -1.07 4.06
N VAL A 56 11.17 0.05 4.22
CA VAL A 56 12.59 0.13 3.87
C VAL A 56 13.42 -0.81 4.75
N ALA A 57 13.15 -0.85 6.06
CA ALA A 57 13.84 -1.75 6.98
C ALA A 57 13.54 -3.23 6.68
N ASP A 58 12.26 -3.58 6.44
CA ASP A 58 11.81 -4.92 6.10
C ASP A 58 12.38 -5.39 4.75
N ALA A 59 12.37 -4.53 3.74
CA ALA A 59 12.90 -4.83 2.42
C ALA A 59 14.42 -5.13 2.47
N ARG A 60 15.16 -4.35 3.26
CA ARG A 60 16.60 -4.59 3.50
C ARG A 60 16.84 -5.96 4.16
N ARG A 61 16.03 -6.33 5.14
CA ARG A 61 16.14 -7.64 5.83
C ARG A 61 15.78 -8.83 4.92
N SER A 62 14.83 -8.63 4.02
CA SER A 62 14.30 -9.69 3.14
C SER A 62 14.97 -9.73 1.75
N GLY A 63 15.94 -8.87 1.48
CA GLY A 63 16.64 -8.77 0.19
C GLY A 63 15.77 -8.22 -0.95
N ARG A 64 14.74 -7.43 -0.63
CA ARG A 64 13.82 -6.81 -1.58
C ARG A 64 14.23 -5.36 -1.85
N ASN A 65 13.92 -4.85 -3.05
CA ASN A 65 14.05 -3.41 -3.36
C ASN A 65 12.80 -2.65 -2.86
N PRO A 66 12.90 -1.71 -1.91
CA PRO A 66 11.75 -0.96 -1.39
C PRO A 66 11.29 0.19 -2.30
N TRP A 67 12.17 0.74 -3.13
CA TRP A 67 11.96 2.02 -3.82
C TRP A 67 10.72 2.11 -4.73
N PRO A 68 10.34 1.05 -5.49
CA PRO A 68 9.11 1.10 -6.28
C PRO A 68 7.87 1.35 -5.43
N TRP A 69 7.84 0.78 -4.23
CA TRP A 69 6.72 0.90 -3.31
C TRP A 69 6.74 2.23 -2.56
N VAL A 70 7.92 2.73 -2.20
CA VAL A 70 8.08 4.09 -1.64
C VAL A 70 7.59 5.15 -2.63
N ALA A 71 8.00 5.05 -3.90
CA ALA A 71 7.53 5.98 -4.94
C ALA A 71 6.00 5.90 -5.11
N LEU A 72 5.45 4.69 -5.13
CA LEU A 72 4.00 4.51 -5.18
C LEU A 72 3.30 5.08 -3.94
N THR A 73 3.91 4.98 -2.75
CA THR A 73 3.38 5.59 -1.52
C THR A 73 3.31 7.11 -1.62
N LEU A 74 4.34 7.75 -2.16
CA LEU A 74 4.39 9.20 -2.29
C LEU A 74 3.35 9.74 -3.29
N LEU A 75 3.08 8.98 -4.36
CA LEU A 75 2.18 9.40 -5.42
C LEU A 75 0.71 8.99 -5.19
N ALA A 76 0.49 7.89 -4.45
CA ALA A 76 -0.82 7.27 -4.35
C ALA A 76 -1.18 6.86 -2.91
N GLY A 77 -0.38 7.25 -1.92
CA GLY A 77 -0.65 6.96 -0.51
C GLY A 77 -0.59 5.46 -0.21
N SER A 78 -1.68 4.88 0.29
CA SER A 78 -1.71 3.50 0.78
C SER A 78 -1.55 2.43 -0.30
N PHE A 79 -1.58 2.75 -1.60
CA PHE A 79 -1.29 1.78 -2.66
C PHE A 79 0.14 1.20 -2.57
N GLY A 80 1.12 2.00 -2.15
CA GLY A 80 2.50 1.55 -1.97
C GLY A 80 2.63 0.43 -0.94
N PRO A 81 2.19 0.63 0.32
CA PRO A 81 2.22 -0.41 1.35
C PRO A 81 1.35 -1.63 1.04
N LEU A 82 0.15 -1.41 0.47
CA LEU A 82 -0.73 -2.52 0.07
C LEU A 82 -0.07 -3.41 -1.00
N GLY A 83 0.56 -2.81 -2.00
CA GLY A 83 1.31 -3.53 -3.02
C GLY A 83 2.58 -4.20 -2.48
N TYR A 84 3.27 -3.55 -1.54
CA TYR A 84 4.43 -4.14 -0.84
C TYR A 84 4.04 -5.42 -0.08
N LEU A 85 2.94 -5.39 0.67
CA LEU A 85 2.42 -6.55 1.39
C LEU A 85 1.96 -7.65 0.43
N LEU A 86 1.30 -7.29 -0.67
CA LEU A 86 0.78 -8.27 -1.64
C LEU A 86 1.92 -9.03 -2.30
N THR A 87 2.96 -8.32 -2.75
CA THR A 87 4.12 -8.96 -3.39
C THR A 87 4.96 -9.77 -2.42
N GLY A 88 5.03 -9.36 -1.14
CA GLY A 88 5.61 -10.17 -0.06
C GLY A 88 4.87 -11.49 0.12
N ALA A 89 3.54 -11.42 0.31
CA ALA A 89 2.70 -12.60 0.49
C ALA A 89 2.72 -13.56 -0.72
N LEU A 90 2.80 -13.02 -1.94
CA LEU A 90 2.95 -13.83 -3.15
C LEU A 90 4.28 -14.59 -3.18
N ARG A 91 5.37 -13.94 -2.76
CA ARG A 91 6.70 -14.55 -2.68
C ARG A 91 6.73 -15.69 -1.67
N GLU A 92 6.16 -15.46 -0.48
CA GLU A 92 6.07 -16.47 0.59
C GLU A 92 5.28 -17.70 0.14
N ARG A 93 4.13 -17.51 -0.50
CA ARG A 93 3.33 -18.64 -1.01
C ARG A 93 4.03 -19.43 -2.09
N ARG A 94 4.75 -18.77 -3.01
CA ARG A 94 5.56 -19.47 -4.02
C ARG A 94 6.66 -20.30 -3.37
N ALA A 95 7.32 -19.75 -2.35
CA ALA A 95 8.33 -20.48 -1.58
C ALA A 95 7.72 -21.68 -0.83
N ALA A 96 6.52 -21.56 -0.27
CA ALA A 96 5.83 -22.67 0.39
C ALA A 96 5.38 -23.76 -0.61
N ALA A 97 4.84 -23.38 -1.77
CA ALA A 97 4.41 -24.33 -2.80
C ALA A 97 5.58 -25.14 -3.39
N GLY A 98 6.76 -24.52 -3.55
CA GLY A 98 7.98 -25.21 -3.99
C GLY A 98 8.61 -26.15 -2.96
N ARG A 99 8.15 -26.11 -1.69
CA ARG A 99 8.64 -26.98 -0.61
C ARG A 99 7.79 -28.24 -0.40
N LEU A 100 6.68 -28.40 -1.12
CA LEU A 100 5.87 -29.62 -1.05
C LEU A 100 6.65 -30.79 -1.66
N PRO A 101 6.83 -31.92 -0.94
CA PRO A 101 7.66 -33.03 -1.40
C PRO A 101 7.10 -33.63 -2.70
N ALA A 102 7.99 -33.86 -3.66
CA ALA A 102 7.66 -34.34 -5.01
C ALA A 102 7.09 -35.78 -5.08
N GLY A 103 6.76 -36.41 -3.95
CA GLY A 103 6.35 -37.82 -3.86
C GLY A 103 4.94 -38.07 -3.32
N ALA A 104 4.07 -37.05 -3.22
CA ALA A 104 2.68 -37.19 -2.75
C ALA A 104 1.65 -37.07 -3.90
N ARG A 105 1.92 -37.70 -5.03
CA ARG A 105 0.98 -37.87 -6.16
C ARG A 105 0.98 -39.31 -6.62
#